data_AF-A0A1H0FQK7-F1
#
_entry.id   AF-A0A1H0FQK7-F1
#
_cell.length_a   1.000
_cell.length_b   1.000
_cell.length_c   1.000
_cell.angle_alpha   90.00
_cell.angle_beta   90.00
_cell.angle_gamma   90.00
#
_symmetry.space_group_name_H-M   'P 1'
#
loop_
_entity.id
_entity.type
_entity.pdbx_description
1 polymer ?
#
loop_
_entity_poly.entity_id
_entity_poly.type
_entity_poly.pdbx_seq_one_letter_code
_entity_poly.pdbx_strand_id
1 'polypeptide(L)'
;MATPRARHHRAPTRRQRPALYLGVTAAGAVLAHVLVGAAPAAPVEATEPVSVAAELGLTAQTTPDMSQLADLAASRSSREDQQAAAASVQAAADQAALDQQAAEAAAAEAAAAEAAAAEAAAASAAESSAAVSASTAAVAGTARITNSAGPVSSRVQAAADAVVSNVPGADSITLGGTRPSAADPDGHPSGNALDYMVLTDEALGDAIVQYHRDHWSELGVEYLIWEQRMLSSPNGSWVTMEDRGGTTANHYDHVHVNYR
;
A
#
# COMPACT_ATOMS: atom_id res chain seq x y z
N MET A 1 -60.03 2.39 -45.36
CA MET A 1 -60.61 3.41 -44.45
C MET A 1 -60.50 2.84 -43.04
N ALA A 2 -59.79 3.38 -42.05
CA ALA A 2 -59.15 4.67 -41.86
C ALA A 2 -57.96 4.54 -40.87
N THR A 3 -56.86 5.23 -41.14
CA THR A 3 -55.86 5.73 -40.18
C THR A 3 -56.41 6.97 -39.46
N PRO A 4 -55.71 7.65 -38.51
CA PRO A 4 -54.66 7.26 -37.55
C PRO A 4 -54.94 7.82 -36.12
N ARG A 5 -54.12 7.50 -35.11
CA ARG A 5 -53.62 8.53 -34.16
C ARG A 5 -52.45 8.03 -33.30
N ALA A 6 -51.28 8.58 -33.59
CA ALA A 6 -50.12 8.56 -32.72
C ALA A 6 -50.41 9.36 -31.44
N ARG A 7 -49.93 8.86 -30.30
CA ARG A 7 -49.77 9.65 -29.06
C ARG A 7 -48.30 9.65 -28.68
N HIS A 8 -47.65 10.75 -28.98
CA HIS A 8 -46.38 11.16 -28.36
C HIS A 8 -46.65 11.66 -26.95
N HIS A 9 -45.94 11.16 -25.95
CA HIS A 9 -45.59 11.82 -24.69
C HIS A 9 -44.61 10.91 -23.94
N ARG A 10 -43.54 11.35 -23.26
CA ARG A 10 -42.73 12.57 -23.21
C ARG A 10 -41.53 12.10 -22.37
N ALA A 11 -40.30 12.22 -22.86
CA ALA A 11 -39.13 11.79 -22.09
C ALA A 11 -38.99 12.63 -20.80
N PRO A 12 -38.74 12.03 -19.62
CA PRO A 12 -38.39 12.82 -18.46
C PRO A 12 -36.94 13.32 -18.57
N THR A 13 -36.86 14.62 -18.41
CA THR A 13 -35.71 15.53 -18.42
C THR A 13 -34.50 15.07 -17.61
N ARG A 14 -33.34 15.17 -18.27
CA ARG A 14 -31.98 15.23 -17.74
C ARG A 14 -31.91 16.25 -16.58
N ARG A 15 -31.78 15.80 -15.33
CA ARG A 15 -31.41 16.69 -14.22
C ARG A 15 -29.90 16.89 -14.22
N GLN A 16 -29.52 18.15 -14.36
CA GLN A 16 -28.16 18.63 -14.24
C GLN A 16 -27.69 18.62 -12.77
N ARG A 17 -26.37 18.52 -12.64
CA ARG A 17 -25.52 18.36 -11.45
C ARG A 17 -25.76 19.42 -10.36
N PRO A 18 -25.29 19.14 -9.14
CA PRO A 18 -24.34 20.07 -8.53
C PRO A 18 -22.99 19.39 -8.36
N ALA A 19 -21.96 20.01 -8.95
CA ALA A 19 -20.57 19.68 -8.71
C ALA A 19 -20.27 19.91 -7.23
N LEU A 20 -20.01 18.82 -6.50
CA LEU A 20 -19.32 18.90 -5.22
C LEU A 20 -17.86 19.26 -5.51
N TYR A 21 -17.55 20.53 -5.28
CA TYR A 21 -16.19 21.02 -5.15
C TYR A 21 -15.56 20.34 -3.94
N LEU A 22 -14.83 19.25 -4.15
CA LEU A 22 -13.90 18.72 -3.15
C LEU A 22 -12.69 19.64 -3.16
N GLY A 23 -12.58 20.49 -2.15
CA GLY A 23 -11.47 21.40 -1.95
C GLY A 23 -10.18 20.62 -1.75
N VAL A 24 -9.25 20.78 -2.70
CA VAL A 24 -7.84 20.44 -2.52
C VAL A 24 -7.28 21.42 -1.49
N THR A 25 -7.11 20.97 -0.25
CA THR A 25 -6.30 21.70 0.74
C THR A 25 -4.84 21.45 0.43
N ALA A 26 -4.29 22.23 -0.51
CA ALA A 26 -2.86 22.40 -0.63
C ALA A 26 -2.39 23.25 0.57
N ALA A 27 -1.93 22.59 1.64
CA ALA A 27 -1.18 23.26 2.70
C ALA A 27 0.19 23.65 2.16
N GLY A 28 0.23 24.76 1.42
CA GLY A 28 1.47 25.42 1.03
C GLY A 28 2.11 26.00 2.29
N ALA A 29 3.14 25.34 2.80
CA ALA A 29 4.04 25.93 3.78
C ALA A 29 4.82 27.05 3.07
N VAL A 30 4.32 28.28 3.15
CA VAL A 30 5.08 29.48 2.83
C VAL A 30 6.15 29.62 3.90
N LEU A 31 7.37 29.17 3.60
CA LEU A 31 8.56 29.58 4.34
C LEU A 31 8.76 31.08 4.10
N ALA A 32 8.23 31.89 5.01
CA ALA A 32 8.55 33.30 5.11
C ALA A 32 10.05 33.42 5.43
N HIS A 33 10.86 33.74 4.41
CA HIS A 33 12.21 34.27 4.61
C HIS A 33 12.06 35.60 5.35
N VAL A 34 12.34 35.61 6.65
CA VAL A 34 12.58 36.84 7.40
C VAL A 34 13.90 37.43 6.88
N LEU A 35 13.80 38.26 5.85
CA LEU A 35 14.80 39.28 5.58
C LEU A 35 14.75 40.26 6.76
N VAL A 36 15.66 40.08 7.72
CA VAL A 36 16.00 41.11 8.69
C VAL A 36 16.53 42.30 7.88
N GLY A 37 15.64 43.25 7.61
CA GLY A 37 16.02 44.58 7.19
C GLY A 37 16.75 45.23 8.35
N ALA A 38 18.08 45.18 8.32
CA ALA A 38 18.88 46.07 9.14
C ALA A 38 18.53 47.50 8.70
N ALA A 39 17.87 48.24 9.60
CA ALA A 39 17.78 49.68 9.50
C ALA A 39 19.19 50.25 9.26
N PRO A 40 19.37 51.32 8.46
CA PRO A 40 20.67 51.94 8.34
C PRO A 40 21.07 52.44 9.72
N ALA A 41 22.05 51.78 10.32
CA ALA A 41 22.69 52.29 11.53
C ALA A 41 23.17 53.71 11.23
N ALA A 42 22.87 54.63 12.15
CA ALA A 42 23.38 55.99 12.14
C ALA A 42 24.91 55.98 11.86
N PRO A 43 25.46 57.03 11.22
CA PRO A 43 26.89 57.10 10.94
C PRO A 43 27.66 56.96 12.26
N VAL A 44 28.29 55.81 12.44
CA VAL A 44 29.35 55.63 13.42
C VAL A 44 30.47 56.58 13.02
N GLU A 45 30.81 57.53 13.91
CA GLU A 45 32.04 58.31 13.77
C GLU A 45 33.18 57.32 13.55
N ALA A 46 33.82 57.41 12.38
CA ALA A 46 34.96 56.59 12.05
C ALA A 46 36.09 56.95 13.00
N THR A 47 36.37 56.09 13.97
CA THR A 47 37.65 56.08 14.66
C THR A 47 38.75 55.90 13.60
N GLU A 48 39.73 56.80 13.61
CA GLU A 48 40.90 56.80 12.74
C GLU A 48 41.44 55.36 12.53
N PRO A 49 41.67 54.90 11.28
CA PRO A 49 42.16 53.55 11.04
C PRO A 49 43.57 53.42 11.63
N VAL A 50 43.69 52.78 12.79
CA VAL A 50 44.99 52.47 13.38
C VAL A 50 45.67 51.45 12.47
N SER A 51 46.86 51.81 11.97
CA SER A 51 47.65 50.89 11.15
C SER A 51 48.10 49.71 12.00
N VAL A 52 47.66 48.50 11.64
CA VAL A 52 48.06 47.24 12.27
C VAL A 52 49.60 47.11 12.34
N ALA A 53 50.32 47.70 11.39
CA ALA A 53 51.78 47.73 11.39
C ALA A 53 52.38 48.60 12.50
N ALA A 54 51.71 49.70 12.88
CA ALA A 54 52.15 50.59 13.95
C ALA A 54 51.90 49.97 15.34
N GLU A 55 50.79 49.26 15.51
CA GLU A 55 50.46 48.56 16.76
C GLU A 55 51.32 47.31 16.97
N LEU A 56 51.75 46.65 15.89
CA LEU A 56 52.72 45.55 15.92
C LEU A 56 54.19 45.99 15.92
N GLY A 57 54.47 47.30 15.92
CA GLY A 57 55.84 47.85 16.01
C GLY A 57 56.74 47.60 14.80
N LEU A 58 56.18 47.35 13.62
CA LEU A 58 56.96 47.01 12.41
C LEU A 58 57.48 48.29 11.71
N THR A 59 58.79 48.49 11.69
CA THR A 59 59.44 49.60 10.96
C THR A 59 59.78 49.20 9.52
N ALA A 60 59.87 50.18 8.62
CA ALA A 60 60.03 49.97 7.17
C ALA A 60 61.33 49.26 6.71
N GLN A 61 62.14 48.71 7.61
CA GLN A 61 63.43 48.08 7.31
C GLN A 61 63.48 46.56 7.57
N THR A 62 62.35 45.89 7.82
CA THR A 62 62.33 44.42 7.96
C THR A 62 62.36 43.76 6.58
N THR A 63 63.52 43.25 6.14
CA THR A 63 63.59 42.35 4.98
C THR A 63 62.98 41.01 5.37
N PRO A 64 61.90 40.54 4.71
CA PRO A 64 61.26 39.29 5.09
C PRO A 64 62.19 38.11 4.84
N ASP A 65 62.30 37.22 5.82
CA ASP A 65 63.07 35.99 5.71
C ASP A 65 62.35 35.02 4.75
N MET A 66 63.05 34.63 3.68
CA MET A 66 62.51 33.75 2.64
C MET A 66 62.12 32.37 3.19
N SER A 67 62.74 31.90 4.27
CA SER A 67 62.37 30.64 4.92
C SER A 67 61.01 30.75 5.61
N GLN A 68 60.78 31.85 6.34
CA GLN A 68 59.50 32.12 7.00
C GLN A 68 58.35 32.31 5.99
N LEU A 69 58.64 32.89 4.82
CA LEU A 69 57.67 33.00 3.74
C LEU A 69 57.31 31.62 3.14
N ALA A 70 58.28 30.72 3.00
CA ALA A 70 58.03 29.36 2.52
C ALA A 70 57.18 28.55 3.51
N ASP A 71 57.47 28.64 4.82
CA ASP A 71 56.68 27.98 5.86
C ASP A 71 55.24 28.52 5.93
N LEU A 72 55.07 29.83 5.72
CA LEU A 72 53.74 30.45 5.67
C LEU A 72 52.96 30.02 4.43
N ALA A 73 53.62 29.87 3.28
CA ALA A 73 53.02 29.34 2.05
C ALA A 73 52.60 27.87 2.22
N ALA A 74 53.46 27.03 2.81
CA ALA A 74 53.13 25.64 3.13
C ALA A 74 51.94 25.55 4.11
N SER A 75 51.93 26.37 5.16
CA SER A 75 50.83 26.43 6.12
C SER A 75 49.51 26.92 5.50
N ARG A 76 49.57 27.80 4.50
CA ARG A 76 48.39 28.22 3.72
C ARG A 76 47.87 27.07 2.86
N SER A 77 48.75 26.40 2.10
CA SER A 77 48.39 25.23 1.28
C SER A 77 47.73 24.14 2.13
N SER A 78 48.31 23.78 3.28
CA SER A 78 47.72 22.74 4.15
C SER A 78 46.35 23.14 4.72
N ARG A 79 46.10 24.43 4.97
CA ARG A 79 44.77 24.89 5.41
C ARG A 79 43.76 24.86 4.27
N GLU A 80 44.18 25.22 3.06
CA GLU A 80 43.33 25.14 1.86
C GLU A 80 42.93 23.68 1.57
N ASP A 81 43.88 22.74 1.67
CA ASP A 81 43.60 21.30 1.52
C ASP A 81 42.62 20.79 2.58
N GLN A 82 42.82 21.17 3.86
CA GLN A 82 41.90 20.81 4.94
C GLN A 82 40.51 21.41 4.74
N GLN A 83 40.42 22.64 4.24
CA GLN A 83 39.14 23.30 3.96
C GLN A 83 38.42 22.63 2.79
N ALA A 84 39.13 22.23 1.74
CA ALA A 84 38.57 21.47 0.63
C ALA A 84 38.07 20.08 1.07
N ALA A 85 38.82 19.39 1.95
CA ALA A 85 38.40 18.12 2.52
C ALA A 85 37.17 18.27 3.43
N ALA A 86 37.10 19.31 4.25
CA ALA A 86 35.92 19.59 5.05
C ALA A 86 34.69 19.89 4.19
N ALA A 87 34.86 20.64 3.10
CA ALA A 87 33.79 20.94 2.16
C ALA A 87 33.28 19.68 1.43
N SER A 88 34.15 18.75 1.07
CA SER A 88 33.73 17.50 0.42
C SER A 88 32.98 16.57 1.39
N VAL A 89 33.42 16.49 2.65
CA VAL A 89 32.70 15.75 3.70
C VAL A 89 31.32 16.35 3.95
N GLN A 90 31.21 17.68 4.00
CA GLN A 90 29.93 18.36 4.17
C GLN A 90 28.99 18.07 2.98
N ALA A 91 29.50 18.18 1.74
CA ALA A 91 28.70 17.89 0.55
C ALA A 91 28.21 16.43 0.52
N ALA A 92 29.02 15.47 0.97
CA ALA A 92 28.61 14.08 1.08
C ALA A 92 27.53 13.87 2.15
N ALA A 93 27.63 14.56 3.29
CA ALA A 93 26.62 14.52 4.34
C ALA A 93 25.29 15.13 3.88
N ASP A 94 25.36 16.27 3.19
CA ASP A 94 24.18 16.94 2.62
C ASP A 94 23.49 16.05 1.57
N GLN A 95 24.27 15.40 0.71
CA GLN A 95 23.74 14.45 -0.28
C GLN A 95 23.06 13.25 0.39
N ALA A 96 23.68 12.66 1.43
CA ALA A 96 23.09 11.56 2.17
C ALA A 96 21.76 11.94 2.86
N ALA A 97 21.65 13.17 3.37
CA ALA A 97 20.41 13.69 3.95
C ALA A 97 19.31 13.87 2.89
N LEU A 98 19.66 14.34 1.69
CA LEU A 98 18.72 14.43 0.57
C LEU A 98 18.24 13.06 0.10
N ASP A 99 19.17 12.09 0.01
CA ASP A 99 18.83 10.72 -0.39
C ASP A 99 17.92 10.05 0.65
N GLN A 100 18.15 10.29 1.95
CA GLN A 100 17.26 9.82 3.01
C GLN A 100 15.86 10.44 2.89
N GLN A 101 15.77 11.76 2.70
CA GLN A 101 14.48 12.43 2.53
C GLN A 101 13.72 11.95 1.30
N ALA A 102 14.42 11.70 0.19
CA ALA A 102 13.82 11.14 -1.02
C ALA A 102 13.30 9.71 -0.79
N ALA A 103 14.05 8.88 -0.06
CA ALA A 103 13.62 7.53 0.30
C ALA A 103 12.40 7.54 1.23
N GLU A 104 12.38 8.42 2.23
CA GLU A 104 11.23 8.60 3.13
C GLU A 104 9.98 9.12 2.39
N ALA A 105 10.16 10.07 1.46
CA ALA A 105 9.08 10.57 0.62
C ALA A 105 8.53 9.48 -0.33
N ALA A 106 9.41 8.68 -0.95
CA ALA A 106 9.00 7.57 -1.80
C ALA A 106 8.28 6.48 -1.00
N ALA A 107 8.72 6.19 0.22
CA ALA A 107 8.05 5.25 1.12
C ALA A 107 6.68 5.78 1.57
N ALA A 108 6.56 7.09 1.86
CA ALA A 108 5.29 7.72 2.19
C ALA A 108 4.32 7.73 1.00
N GLU A 109 4.80 7.97 -0.22
CA GLU A 109 3.99 7.91 -1.44
C GLU A 109 3.54 6.48 -1.74
N ALA A 110 4.40 5.48 -1.56
CA ALA A 110 4.03 4.07 -1.68
C ALA A 110 2.98 3.66 -0.64
N ALA A 111 3.15 4.06 0.63
CA ALA A 111 2.18 3.81 1.69
C ALA A 111 0.85 4.54 1.45
N ALA A 112 0.88 5.76 0.92
CA ALA A 112 -0.32 6.50 0.54
C ALA A 112 -1.04 5.86 -0.66
N ALA A 113 -0.30 5.33 -1.64
CA ALA A 113 -0.85 4.59 -2.77
C ALA A 113 -1.49 3.27 -2.32
N GLU A 114 -0.84 2.54 -1.40
CA GLU A 114 -1.38 1.32 -0.79
C GLU A 114 -2.63 1.60 0.05
N ALA A 115 -2.63 2.68 0.84
CA ALA A 115 -3.80 3.12 1.60
C ALA A 115 -4.95 3.56 0.70
N ALA A 116 -4.67 4.30 -0.39
CA ALA A 116 -5.68 4.71 -1.36
C ALA A 116 -6.23 3.51 -2.14
N ALA A 117 -5.40 2.51 -2.47
CA ALA A 117 -5.84 1.25 -3.07
C ALA A 117 -6.72 0.45 -2.10
N ALA A 118 -6.36 0.39 -0.82
CA ALA A 118 -7.17 -0.24 0.23
C ALA A 118 -8.51 0.48 0.45
N GLU A 119 -8.53 1.82 0.41
CA GLU A 119 -9.76 2.61 0.53
C GLU A 119 -10.64 2.49 -0.72
N ALA A 120 -10.06 2.44 -1.91
CA ALA A 120 -10.79 2.15 -3.16
C ALA A 120 -11.35 0.72 -3.19
N ALA A 121 -10.61 -0.26 -2.68
CA ALA A 121 -11.08 -1.63 -2.50
C ALA A 121 -12.22 -1.70 -1.46
N ALA A 122 -12.10 -0.97 -0.34
CA ALA A 122 -13.14 -0.87 0.68
C ALA A 122 -14.41 -0.15 0.17
N ALA A 123 -14.26 0.91 -0.64
CA ALA A 123 -15.38 1.58 -1.29
C ALA A 123 -16.08 0.68 -2.32
N SER A 124 -15.31 -0.09 -3.09
CA SER A 124 -15.84 -1.08 -4.05
C SER A 124 -16.55 -2.25 -3.34
N ALA A 125 -16.03 -2.67 -2.18
CA ALA A 125 -16.67 -3.66 -1.31
C ALA A 125 -17.94 -3.10 -0.65
N ALA A 126 -17.97 -1.81 -0.29
CA ALA A 126 -19.15 -1.15 0.26
C ALA A 126 -20.25 -0.91 -0.79
N GLU A 127 -19.90 -0.56 -2.04
CA GLU A 127 -20.86 -0.49 -3.15
C GLU A 127 -21.37 -1.87 -3.55
N SER A 128 -20.51 -2.90 -3.49
CA SER A 128 -20.93 -4.29 -3.66
C SER A 128 -21.85 -4.73 -2.54
N SER A 129 -21.56 -4.41 -1.27
CA SER A 129 -22.40 -4.69 -0.09
C SER A 129 -23.75 -3.95 -0.12
N ALA A 130 -23.79 -2.71 -0.63
CA ALA A 130 -25.01 -1.96 -0.86
C ALA A 130 -25.85 -2.53 -2.02
N ALA A 131 -25.19 -3.05 -3.07
CA ALA A 131 -25.84 -3.82 -4.14
C ALA A 131 -26.33 -5.20 -3.66
N VAL A 132 -25.60 -5.86 -2.74
CA VAL A 132 -26.03 -7.10 -2.07
C VAL A 132 -27.26 -6.83 -1.19
N SER A 133 -27.28 -5.72 -0.43
CA SER A 133 -28.42 -5.33 0.41
C SER A 133 -29.67 -4.93 -0.37
N ALA A 134 -29.53 -4.52 -1.64
CA ALA A 134 -30.65 -4.28 -2.55
C ALA A 134 -31.08 -5.55 -3.33
N SER A 135 -30.26 -6.61 -3.30
CA SER A 135 -30.51 -7.90 -3.96
C SER A 135 -30.84 -9.05 -3.00
N THR A 136 -30.97 -8.79 -1.69
CA THR A 136 -31.47 -9.74 -0.67
C THR A 136 -32.99 -9.97 -0.75
N ALA A 137 -33.52 -10.08 -1.95
CA ALA A 137 -34.57 -11.08 -2.17
C ALA A 137 -33.85 -12.44 -2.21
N ALA A 138 -33.61 -13.02 -1.03
CA ALA A 138 -32.86 -14.25 -0.82
C ALA A 138 -33.33 -15.36 -1.77
N VAL A 139 -32.47 -15.71 -2.73
CA VAL A 139 -32.46 -17.04 -3.33
C VAL A 139 -31.39 -17.79 -2.55
N ALA A 140 -31.81 -18.75 -1.71
CA ALA A 140 -30.88 -19.69 -1.10
C ALA A 140 -30.21 -20.48 -2.23
N GLY A 141 -28.92 -20.22 -2.48
CA GLY A 141 -28.15 -20.95 -3.48
C GLY A 141 -27.67 -22.26 -2.88
N THR A 142 -27.97 -23.39 -3.53
CA THR A 142 -27.38 -24.69 -3.17
C THR A 142 -26.04 -24.83 -3.87
N ALA A 143 -24.99 -25.11 -3.10
CA ALA A 143 -23.64 -25.26 -3.63
C ALA A 143 -23.51 -26.51 -4.51
N ARG A 144 -22.88 -26.34 -5.68
CA ARG A 144 -22.57 -27.45 -6.60
C ARG A 144 -21.22 -28.06 -6.27
N ILE A 145 -21.24 -29.09 -5.42
CA ILE A 145 -20.05 -29.79 -4.96
C ILE A 145 -19.83 -31.07 -5.79
N THR A 146 -18.67 -31.15 -6.44
CA THR A 146 -18.23 -32.35 -7.17
C THR A 146 -17.54 -33.30 -6.20
N ASN A 147 -18.15 -34.46 -5.99
CA ASN A 147 -17.68 -35.48 -5.07
C ASN A 147 -17.38 -36.79 -5.81
N SER A 148 -16.28 -37.45 -5.45
CA SER A 148 -15.85 -38.72 -6.05
C SER A 148 -15.61 -39.85 -5.04
N ALA A 149 -15.67 -39.55 -3.73
CA ALA A 149 -15.46 -40.53 -2.65
C ALA A 149 -16.56 -40.54 -1.57
N GLY A 150 -17.75 -40.02 -1.87
CA GLY A 150 -18.88 -39.92 -0.93
C GLY A 150 -19.35 -38.48 -0.72
N PRO A 151 -20.42 -38.21 0.04
CA PRO A 151 -20.81 -36.84 0.35
C PRO A 151 -19.80 -36.17 1.29
N VAL A 152 -19.70 -34.85 1.24
CA VAL A 152 -19.09 -34.06 2.33
C VAL A 152 -19.93 -34.17 3.60
N SER A 153 -19.37 -33.78 4.75
CA SER A 153 -20.15 -33.71 5.98
C SER A 153 -21.30 -32.70 5.88
N SER A 154 -22.37 -32.89 6.66
CA SER A 154 -23.52 -31.98 6.66
C SER A 154 -23.14 -30.55 7.05
N ARG A 155 -22.14 -30.40 7.92
CA ARG A 155 -21.58 -29.09 8.29
C ARG A 155 -20.93 -28.42 7.09
N VAL A 156 -20.11 -29.15 6.34
CA VAL A 156 -19.39 -28.64 5.17
C VAL A 156 -20.35 -28.27 4.06
N GLN A 157 -21.41 -29.06 3.83
CA GLN A 157 -22.48 -28.69 2.91
C GLN A 157 -23.16 -27.37 3.33
N ALA A 158 -23.51 -27.23 4.61
CA ALA A 158 -24.13 -26.01 5.12
C ALA A 158 -23.20 -24.79 5.01
N ALA A 159 -21.90 -24.97 5.24
CA ALA A 159 -20.90 -23.91 5.04
C ALA A 159 -20.81 -23.50 3.56
N ALA A 160 -20.79 -24.46 2.64
CA ALA A 160 -20.78 -24.20 1.21
C ALA A 160 -22.03 -23.42 0.75
N ASP A 161 -23.21 -23.83 1.20
CA ASP A 161 -24.47 -23.17 0.87
C ASP A 161 -24.50 -21.73 1.42
N ALA A 162 -23.95 -21.50 2.62
CA ALA A 162 -23.81 -20.17 3.21
C ALA A 162 -22.87 -19.28 2.39
N VAL A 163 -21.71 -19.80 1.96
CA VAL A 163 -20.76 -19.04 1.13
C VAL A 163 -21.38 -18.70 -0.22
N VAL A 164 -21.98 -19.68 -0.89
CA VAL A 164 -22.64 -19.51 -2.20
C VAL A 164 -23.80 -18.50 -2.13
N SER A 165 -24.51 -18.46 -1.01
CA SER A 165 -25.64 -17.53 -0.83
C SER A 165 -25.22 -16.11 -0.47
N ASN A 166 -24.05 -15.91 0.16
CA ASN A 166 -23.67 -14.61 0.73
C ASN A 166 -22.47 -13.95 0.04
N VAL A 167 -21.65 -14.70 -0.71
CA VAL A 167 -20.52 -14.15 -1.46
C VAL A 167 -20.93 -13.97 -2.93
N PRO A 168 -21.03 -12.72 -3.43
CA PRO A 168 -21.37 -12.47 -4.83
C PRO A 168 -20.44 -13.20 -5.79
N GLY A 169 -21.02 -13.93 -6.75
CA GLY A 169 -20.28 -14.69 -7.75
C GLY A 169 -19.95 -16.14 -7.34
N ALA A 170 -20.04 -16.49 -6.06
CA ALA A 170 -19.75 -17.84 -5.59
C ALA A 170 -20.76 -18.90 -6.07
N ASP A 171 -21.98 -18.51 -6.45
CA ASP A 171 -22.99 -19.39 -7.05
C ASP A 171 -22.68 -19.84 -8.49
N SER A 172 -21.77 -19.11 -9.15
CA SER A 172 -21.33 -19.38 -10.51
C SER A 172 -20.18 -20.38 -10.60
N ILE A 173 -19.46 -20.65 -9.51
CA ILE A 173 -18.31 -21.54 -9.48
C ILE A 173 -18.69 -22.98 -9.12
N THR A 174 -17.78 -23.91 -9.43
CA THR A 174 -17.86 -25.30 -8.95
C THR A 174 -17.02 -25.48 -7.70
N LEU A 175 -17.47 -26.33 -6.78
CA LEU A 175 -16.69 -26.70 -5.60
C LEU A 175 -16.14 -28.12 -5.75
N GLY A 176 -14.86 -28.32 -5.46
CA GLY A 176 -14.25 -29.63 -5.30
C GLY A 176 -14.50 -30.17 -3.89
N GLY A 177 -15.17 -31.31 -3.77
CA GLY A 177 -15.46 -31.97 -2.49
C GLY A 177 -14.61 -33.22 -2.29
N THR A 178 -15.24 -34.32 -1.89
CA THR A 178 -14.53 -35.56 -1.56
C THR A 178 -13.78 -36.15 -2.75
N ARG A 179 -12.59 -36.66 -2.49
CA ARG A 179 -11.81 -37.45 -3.45
C ARG A 179 -10.93 -38.47 -2.75
N PRO A 180 -10.60 -39.60 -3.41
CA PRO A 180 -9.65 -40.56 -2.87
C PRO A 180 -8.26 -39.90 -2.80
N SER A 181 -7.74 -39.68 -1.60
CA SER A 181 -6.39 -39.18 -1.35
C SER A 181 -5.92 -39.69 0.01
N ALA A 182 -4.64 -40.04 0.12
CA ALA A 182 -4.00 -40.36 1.40
C ALA A 182 -3.13 -39.20 1.93
N ALA A 183 -2.97 -38.13 1.13
CA ALA A 183 -2.09 -37.00 1.47
C ALA A 183 -2.73 -36.04 2.49
N ASP A 184 -4.06 -36.02 2.58
CA ASP A 184 -4.86 -35.22 3.52
C ASP A 184 -5.96 -36.08 4.15
N PRO A 185 -5.64 -37.14 4.92
CA PRO A 185 -6.66 -38.08 5.43
C PRO A 185 -7.80 -37.39 6.19
N ASP A 186 -7.52 -36.24 6.81
CA ASP A 186 -8.49 -35.44 7.56
C ASP A 186 -9.19 -34.35 6.73
N GLY A 187 -8.83 -34.16 5.45
CA GLY A 187 -9.35 -33.13 4.54
C GLY A 187 -10.43 -33.61 3.56
N HIS A 188 -10.14 -33.62 2.24
CA HIS A 188 -11.11 -34.03 1.22
C HIS A 188 -11.60 -35.50 1.37
N PRO A 189 -10.74 -36.49 1.66
CA PRO A 189 -11.16 -37.88 1.86
C PRO A 189 -12.17 -38.06 2.99
N SER A 190 -12.06 -37.25 4.05
CA SER A 190 -12.95 -37.30 5.22
C SER A 190 -14.25 -36.53 5.00
N GLY A 191 -14.37 -35.78 3.90
CA GLY A 191 -15.49 -34.90 3.63
C GLY A 191 -15.48 -33.61 4.45
N ASN A 192 -14.30 -33.20 4.95
CA ASN A 192 -14.11 -32.01 5.77
C ASN A 192 -13.35 -30.88 5.05
N ALA A 193 -13.14 -30.97 3.72
CA ALA A 193 -12.53 -29.91 2.95
C ALA A 193 -13.29 -29.59 1.65
N LEU A 194 -13.12 -28.35 1.20
CA LEU A 194 -13.65 -27.84 -0.07
C LEU A 194 -12.62 -27.00 -0.81
N ASP A 195 -12.58 -27.17 -2.13
CA ASP A 195 -11.85 -26.31 -3.06
C ASP A 195 -12.86 -25.42 -3.79
N TYR A 196 -12.83 -24.12 -3.55
CA TYR A 196 -13.66 -23.14 -4.26
C TYR A 196 -12.96 -22.72 -5.54
N MET A 197 -13.38 -23.26 -6.69
CA MET A 197 -12.67 -23.09 -7.97
C MET A 197 -12.92 -21.71 -8.59
N VAL A 198 -12.06 -20.74 -8.28
CA VAL A 198 -12.15 -19.35 -8.77
C VAL A 198 -11.39 -19.11 -10.08
N LEU A 199 -10.55 -20.07 -10.49
CA LEU A 199 -9.75 -20.05 -11.71
C LEU A 199 -8.79 -18.84 -11.76
N THR A 200 -9.16 -17.76 -12.45
CA THR A 200 -8.35 -16.55 -12.58
C THR A 200 -9.00 -15.34 -11.90
N ASP A 201 -10.12 -15.54 -11.19
CA ASP A 201 -10.84 -14.49 -10.47
C ASP A 201 -10.27 -14.36 -9.05
N GLU A 202 -9.14 -13.66 -8.94
CA GLU A 202 -8.47 -13.40 -7.66
C GLU A 202 -9.37 -12.63 -6.69
N ALA A 203 -10.18 -11.69 -7.19
CA ALA A 203 -11.09 -10.90 -6.38
C ALA A 203 -12.20 -11.75 -5.74
N LEU A 204 -12.73 -12.74 -6.47
CA LEU A 204 -13.64 -13.72 -5.91
C LEU A 204 -12.95 -14.61 -4.87
N GLY A 205 -11.71 -15.03 -5.13
CA GLY A 205 -10.88 -15.76 -4.16
C GLY A 205 -10.72 -15.01 -2.84
N ASP A 206 -10.33 -13.74 -2.92
CA ASP A 206 -10.19 -12.86 -1.76
C ASP A 206 -11.53 -12.66 -1.02
N ALA A 207 -12.63 -12.49 -1.74
CA ALA A 207 -13.96 -12.36 -1.13
C ALA A 207 -14.38 -13.63 -0.36
N ILE A 208 -14.10 -14.81 -0.94
CA ILE A 208 -14.35 -16.10 -0.27
C ILE A 208 -13.47 -16.24 0.97
N VAL A 209 -12.19 -15.92 0.89
CA VAL A 209 -11.27 -15.93 2.03
C VAL A 209 -11.76 -15.03 3.16
N GLN A 210 -12.15 -13.79 2.83
CA GLN A 210 -12.62 -12.83 3.83
C GLN A 210 -13.92 -13.30 4.51
N TYR A 211 -14.88 -13.83 3.76
CA TYR A 211 -16.10 -14.41 4.35
C TYR A 211 -15.77 -15.55 5.32
N HIS A 212 -14.83 -16.43 4.97
CA HIS A 212 -14.40 -17.50 5.87
C HIS A 212 -13.69 -16.98 7.13
N ARG A 213 -12.94 -15.87 7.03
CA ARG A 213 -12.30 -15.24 8.19
C ARG A 213 -13.30 -14.60 9.13
N ASP A 214 -14.28 -13.89 8.59
CA ASP A 214 -15.32 -13.22 9.38
C ASP A 214 -16.24 -14.23 10.08
N HIS A 215 -16.53 -15.36 9.42
CA HIS A 215 -17.41 -16.41 9.93
C HIS A 215 -16.67 -17.67 10.42
N TRP A 216 -15.38 -17.55 10.74
CA TRP A 216 -14.49 -18.69 11.01
C TRP A 216 -15.04 -19.71 12.00
N SER A 217 -15.51 -19.23 13.16
CA SER A 217 -16.04 -20.11 14.21
C SER A 217 -17.40 -20.71 13.87
N GLU A 218 -18.25 -19.93 13.18
CA GLU A 218 -19.59 -20.33 12.77
C GLU A 218 -19.53 -21.45 11.74
N LEU A 219 -18.75 -21.24 10.66
CA LEU A 219 -18.55 -22.24 9.61
C LEU A 219 -17.73 -23.44 10.11
N GLY A 220 -16.91 -23.24 11.14
CA GLY A 220 -16.00 -24.27 11.67
C GLY A 220 -14.75 -24.41 10.84
N VAL A 221 -14.20 -23.30 10.34
CA VAL A 221 -12.94 -23.30 9.60
C VAL A 221 -11.81 -23.73 10.54
N GLU A 222 -10.92 -24.57 10.02
CA GLU A 222 -9.69 -24.99 10.69
C GLU A 222 -8.47 -24.30 10.07
N TYR A 223 -8.39 -24.27 8.74
CA TYR A 223 -7.40 -23.49 8.01
C TYR A 223 -7.88 -23.15 6.59
N LEU A 224 -7.24 -22.15 6.00
CA LEU A 224 -7.39 -21.75 4.61
C LEU A 224 -6.04 -21.87 3.89
N ILE A 225 -6.07 -22.20 2.60
CA ILE A 225 -4.93 -22.04 1.71
C ILE A 225 -5.37 -21.23 0.49
N TRP A 226 -4.64 -20.16 0.20
CA TRP A 226 -4.88 -19.28 -0.94
C TRP A 226 -3.55 -18.66 -1.40
N GLU A 227 -3.30 -18.66 -2.70
CA GLU A 227 -2.10 -18.10 -3.33
C GLU A 227 -0.80 -18.51 -2.63
N GLN A 228 -0.60 -19.83 -2.51
CA GLN A 228 0.59 -20.44 -1.92
C GLN A 228 0.86 -20.02 -0.46
N ARG A 229 -0.18 -19.59 0.25
CA ARG A 229 -0.09 -19.19 1.66
C ARG A 229 -1.15 -19.92 2.47
N MET A 230 -0.82 -20.26 3.70
CA MET A 230 -1.74 -20.89 4.66
C MET A 230 -2.08 -19.94 5.80
N LEU A 231 -3.35 -19.95 6.21
CA LEU A 231 -3.86 -19.24 7.37
C LEU A 231 -4.52 -20.25 8.32
N SER A 232 -4.04 -20.33 9.56
CA SER A 232 -4.53 -21.32 10.55
C SER A 232 -5.41 -20.71 11.65
N SER A 233 -5.72 -19.41 11.57
CA SER A 233 -6.64 -18.74 12.50
C SER A 233 -7.17 -17.45 11.88
N PRO A 234 -8.36 -16.95 12.26
CA PRO A 234 -9.00 -15.81 11.57
C PRO A 234 -8.16 -14.52 11.62
N ASN A 235 -7.44 -14.32 12.73
CA ASN A 235 -6.58 -13.16 12.99
C ASN A 235 -5.09 -13.51 12.93
N GLY A 236 -4.74 -14.68 12.39
CA GLY A 236 -3.36 -15.11 12.25
C GLY A 236 -2.64 -14.42 11.10
N SER A 237 -1.33 -14.65 11.04
CA SER A 237 -0.51 -14.28 9.88
C SER A 237 -0.56 -15.39 8.83
N TRP A 238 -0.50 -14.99 7.56
CA TRP A 238 -0.26 -15.90 6.45
C TRP A 238 1.15 -16.48 6.53
N VAL A 239 1.27 -17.79 6.31
CA VAL A 239 2.55 -18.50 6.23
C VAL A 239 2.75 -18.99 4.80
N THR A 240 3.83 -18.58 4.16
CA THR A 240 4.20 -19.03 2.82
C THR A 240 4.46 -20.54 2.80
N MET A 241 3.91 -21.23 1.80
CA MET A 241 4.12 -22.64 1.55
C MET A 241 5.29 -22.85 0.58
N GLU A 242 5.96 -24.00 0.69
CA GLU A 242 6.89 -24.44 -0.36
C GLU A 242 6.17 -24.54 -1.71
N ASP A 243 6.89 -24.26 -2.79
CA ASP A 243 6.39 -24.47 -4.15
C ASP A 243 6.17 -25.96 -4.41
N ARG A 244 4.91 -26.34 -4.60
CA ARG A 244 4.47 -27.72 -4.87
C ARG A 244 4.34 -28.01 -6.37
N GLY A 245 4.65 -27.03 -7.22
CA GLY A 245 4.66 -27.14 -8.67
C GLY A 245 3.31 -26.83 -9.32
N GLY A 246 3.20 -25.61 -9.87
CA GLY A 246 2.08 -25.19 -10.73
C GLY A 246 0.90 -24.56 -10.00
N THR A 247 -0.05 -24.02 -10.77
CA THR A 247 -1.17 -23.18 -10.29
C THR A 247 -2.04 -23.91 -9.26
N THR A 248 -2.52 -25.11 -9.59
CA THR A 248 -3.41 -25.86 -8.70
C THR A 248 -2.70 -26.36 -7.45
N ALA A 249 -1.49 -26.92 -7.57
CA ALA A 249 -0.77 -27.41 -6.39
C ALA A 249 -0.41 -26.29 -5.40
N ASN A 250 -0.21 -25.08 -5.91
CA ASN A 250 0.05 -23.87 -5.13
C ASN A 250 -1.22 -23.05 -4.82
N HIS A 251 -2.41 -23.55 -5.13
CA HIS A 251 -3.68 -22.91 -4.75
C HIS A 251 -3.86 -21.49 -5.30
N TYR A 252 -3.38 -21.25 -6.52
CA TYR A 252 -3.59 -19.98 -7.23
C TYR A 252 -4.93 -19.95 -8.01
N ASP A 253 -5.56 -21.11 -8.24
CA ASP A 253 -6.82 -21.24 -8.99
C ASP A 253 -8.03 -21.63 -8.14
N HIS A 254 -7.83 -21.85 -6.83
CA HIS A 254 -8.89 -22.15 -5.88
C HIS A 254 -8.52 -21.77 -4.45
N VAL A 255 -9.54 -21.38 -3.67
CA VAL A 255 -9.42 -21.27 -2.22
C VAL A 255 -9.69 -22.65 -1.62
N HIS A 256 -8.73 -23.20 -0.89
CA HIS A 256 -8.93 -24.43 -0.15
C HIS A 256 -9.30 -24.14 1.30
N VAL A 257 -10.31 -24.83 1.82
CA VAL A 257 -10.82 -24.67 3.18
C VAL A 257 -10.97 -26.02 3.84
N ASN A 258 -10.37 -26.17 5.02
CA ASN A 258 -10.62 -27.30 5.91
C ASN A 258 -11.56 -26.91 7.04
N TYR A 259 -12.42 -27.84 7.45
CA TYR A 259 -13.44 -27.65 8.47
C TYR A 259 -13.32 -28.69 9.60
N ARG A 260 -13.78 -28.33 10.80
CA ARG A 260 -13.79 -29.18 12.01
C ARG A 260 -15.19 -29.41 12.59
#